data_AF-M0HQT2-F1
#
_entry.id   AF-M0HQT2-F1
#
_cell.length_a   1.000
_cell.length_b   1.000
_cell.length_c   1.000
_cell.angle_alpha   90.00
_cell.angle_beta   90.00
_cell.angle_gamma   90.00
#
_symmetry.space_group_name_H-M   'P 1'
#
loop_
_entity.id
_entity.type
_entity.pdbx_description
1 polymer ?
#
loop_
_entity_poly.entity_id
_entity_poly.type
_entity_poly.pdbx_seq_one_letter_code
_entity_poly.pdbx_strand_id
1 'polypeptide(L)'
;MPNGGHQRRADEEELIDAVEDEGWEYYADPPDWIVESATADGVDQSAGFDAAREVYQGDNYVYLAVSSVHGRDIHVFSQQKSEYHETTSEEGVCPNCQAYVRRYDEDDYLTCHRCGWQYKPLKERLRNLF
;
A
#
# COMPACT_ATOMS: atom_id res chain seq x y z
N MET A 1 -8.41 -35.31 14.65
CA MET A 1 -9.04 -33.97 14.62
C MET A 1 -8.54 -33.26 13.37
N PRO A 2 -9.36 -33.03 12.32
CA PRO A 2 -8.94 -32.32 11.12
C PRO A 2 -9.70 -31.00 11.01
N ASN A 3 -9.32 -29.98 11.78
CA ASN A 3 -9.90 -28.62 11.67
C ASN A 3 -8.88 -27.56 11.21
N GLY A 4 -7.60 -27.91 11.11
CA GLY A 4 -6.54 -26.94 10.77
C GLY A 4 -6.61 -26.38 9.35
N GLY A 5 -7.14 -27.14 8.38
CA GLY A 5 -7.21 -26.69 6.99
C GLY A 5 -8.29 -25.63 6.73
N HIS A 6 -9.41 -25.69 7.46
CA HIS A 6 -10.47 -24.68 7.35
C HIS A 6 -10.05 -23.35 7.97
N GLN A 7 -9.36 -23.40 9.11
CA GLN A 7 -8.85 -22.22 9.76
C GLN A 7 -7.74 -21.56 8.93
N ARG A 8 -6.82 -22.37 8.38
CA ARG A 8 -5.78 -21.85 7.48
C ARG A 8 -6.35 -21.05 6.33
N ARG A 9 -7.40 -21.55 5.69
CA ARG A 9 -8.02 -20.86 4.55
C ARG A 9 -8.72 -19.57 4.96
N ALA A 10 -9.42 -19.57 6.10
CA ALA A 10 -10.12 -18.40 6.59
C ALA A 10 -9.16 -17.27 6.96
N ASP A 11 -8.04 -17.61 7.61
CA ASP A 11 -7.02 -16.63 8.00
C ASP A 11 -6.36 -15.98 6.76
N GLU A 12 -6.11 -16.76 5.70
CA GLU A 12 -5.58 -16.22 4.43
C GLU A 12 -6.61 -15.37 3.67
N GLU A 13 -7.89 -15.77 3.64
CA GLU A 13 -8.97 -14.95 3.06
C GLU A 13 -9.11 -13.62 3.82
N GLU A 14 -9.02 -13.63 5.15
CA GLU A 14 -9.05 -12.40 5.97
C GLU A 14 -7.87 -11.46 5.66
N LEU A 15 -6.66 -12.00 5.45
CA LEU A 15 -5.50 -11.19 5.07
C LEU A 15 -5.71 -10.55 3.69
N ILE A 16 -6.21 -11.31 2.72
CA ILE A 16 -6.46 -10.83 1.37
C ILE A 16 -7.51 -9.71 1.41
N ASP A 17 -8.66 -9.96 2.04
CA ASP A 17 -9.75 -8.98 2.16
C ASP A 17 -9.26 -7.68 2.83
N ALA A 18 -8.44 -7.77 3.88
CA ALA A 18 -7.89 -6.60 4.57
C ALA A 18 -6.99 -5.74 3.66
N VAL A 19 -6.15 -6.38 2.83
CA VAL A 19 -5.26 -5.67 1.90
C VAL A 19 -6.06 -5.11 0.71
N GLU A 20 -7.13 -5.77 0.29
CA GLU A 20 -8.04 -5.25 -0.74
C GLU A 20 -8.84 -4.03 -0.27
N ASP A 21 -9.26 -3.99 1.00
CA ASP A 21 -9.88 -2.81 1.62
C ASP A 21 -8.93 -1.59 1.68
N GLU A 22 -7.61 -1.82 1.67
CA GLU A 22 -6.59 -0.76 1.53
C GLU A 22 -6.46 -0.24 0.08
N GLY A 23 -7.18 -0.83 -0.89
CA GLY A 23 -7.23 -0.42 -2.28
C GLY A 23 -6.27 -1.17 -3.21
N TRP A 24 -5.67 -2.26 -2.74
CA TRP A 24 -4.86 -3.15 -3.58
C TRP A 24 -5.71 -4.25 -4.22
N GLU A 25 -5.32 -4.76 -5.37
CA GLU A 25 -6.03 -5.86 -6.02
C GLU A 25 -5.22 -7.15 -5.91
N TYR A 26 -5.80 -8.24 -5.40
CA TYR A 26 -5.10 -9.52 -5.29
C TYR A 26 -4.66 -10.03 -6.66
N TYR A 27 -3.39 -10.38 -6.77
CA TYR A 27 -2.79 -10.82 -8.03
C TYR A 27 -2.36 -12.29 -7.95
N ALA A 28 -3.27 -13.15 -8.39
CA ALA A 28 -3.13 -14.62 -8.26
C ALA A 28 -2.00 -15.22 -9.11
N ASP A 29 -1.52 -14.52 -10.15
CA ASP A 29 -0.45 -14.99 -11.04
C ASP A 29 0.61 -13.88 -11.20
N PRO A 30 1.41 -13.62 -10.15
CA PRO A 30 2.37 -12.53 -10.18
C PRO A 30 3.61 -12.89 -11.02
N PRO A 31 4.32 -11.88 -11.56
CA PRO A 31 5.57 -12.12 -12.27
C PRO A 31 6.62 -12.77 -11.34
N ASP A 32 7.35 -13.76 -11.85
CA ASP A 32 8.36 -14.50 -11.07
C ASP A 32 9.36 -13.57 -10.35
N TRP A 33 9.78 -12.49 -11.02
CA TRP A 33 10.75 -11.55 -10.46
C TRP A 33 10.26 -10.85 -9.19
N ILE A 34 8.94 -10.67 -9.01
CA ILE A 34 8.36 -10.10 -7.78
C ILE A 34 8.51 -11.08 -6.63
N VAL A 35 8.16 -12.34 -6.87
CA VAL A 35 8.23 -13.39 -5.85
C VAL A 35 9.69 -13.63 -5.47
N GLU A 36 10.60 -13.70 -6.45
CA GLU A 36 12.04 -13.84 -6.22
C GLU A 36 12.62 -12.68 -5.41
N SER A 37 12.24 -11.44 -5.73
CA SER A 37 12.65 -10.26 -4.96
C SER A 37 12.10 -10.28 -3.53
N ALA A 38 10.81 -10.58 -3.35
CA ALA A 38 10.18 -10.69 -2.04
C ALA A 38 10.80 -11.78 -1.16
N THR A 39 11.14 -12.93 -1.73
CA THR A 39 11.89 -13.97 -1.00
C THR A 39 13.30 -13.53 -0.64
N ALA A 40 14.00 -12.82 -1.55
CA ALA A 40 15.34 -12.30 -1.27
C ALA A 40 15.34 -11.25 -0.15
N ASP A 41 14.30 -10.43 -0.07
CA ASP A 41 14.07 -9.44 0.99
C ASP A 41 13.53 -10.06 2.28
N GLY A 42 13.21 -11.37 2.27
CA GLY A 42 12.82 -12.15 3.44
C GLY A 42 11.35 -11.99 3.84
N VAL A 43 10.48 -11.54 2.93
CA VAL A 43 9.04 -11.38 3.18
C VAL A 43 8.42 -12.70 3.66
N ASP A 44 8.78 -13.83 3.02
CA ASP A 44 8.30 -15.18 3.33
C ASP A 44 8.71 -15.71 4.73
N GLN A 45 9.66 -15.05 5.39
CA GLN A 45 10.16 -15.43 6.72
C GLN A 45 9.33 -14.85 7.86
N SER A 46 8.42 -13.93 7.54
CA SER A 46 7.48 -13.33 8.50
C SER A 46 6.13 -14.06 8.49
N ALA A 47 5.38 -13.99 9.59
CA ALA A 47 4.07 -14.63 9.74
C ALA A 47 3.16 -13.80 10.64
N GLY A 48 1.84 -13.97 10.49
CA GLY A 48 0.81 -13.20 11.16
C GLY A 48 0.23 -12.07 10.30
N PHE A 49 -0.84 -11.43 10.77
CA PHE A 49 -1.50 -10.32 10.05
C PHE A 49 -0.66 -9.05 10.01
N ASP A 50 0.31 -8.90 10.93
CA ASP A 50 1.28 -7.81 10.96
C ASP A 50 2.61 -8.18 10.26
N ALA A 51 2.59 -9.21 9.41
CA ALA A 51 3.78 -9.70 8.72
C ALA A 51 4.42 -8.63 7.82
N ALA A 52 5.69 -8.87 7.45
CA ALA A 52 6.42 -7.96 6.59
C ALA A 52 5.70 -7.82 5.25
N ARG A 53 5.62 -6.57 4.78
CA ARG A 53 5.08 -6.22 3.48
C ARG A 53 6.06 -5.31 2.78
N GLU A 54 6.31 -5.57 1.51
CA GLU A 54 7.26 -4.82 0.69
C GLU A 54 6.64 -4.42 -0.64
N VAL A 55 7.02 -3.24 -1.11
CA VAL A 55 6.47 -2.65 -2.33
C VAL A 55 7.51 -2.69 -3.45
N TYR A 56 7.11 -3.25 -4.60
CA TYR A 56 7.94 -3.40 -5.79
C TYR A 56 7.38 -2.59 -6.96
N GLN A 57 8.27 -1.87 -7.66
CA GLN A 57 7.90 -1.01 -8.78
C GLN A 57 8.07 -1.77 -10.10
N GLY A 58 6.95 -2.20 -10.71
CA GLY A 58 6.94 -2.75 -12.07
C GLY A 58 6.90 -1.66 -13.14
N ASP A 59 6.67 -1.98 -14.42
CA ASP A 59 6.60 -0.95 -15.47
C ASP A 59 5.28 -0.16 -15.44
N ASN A 60 4.15 -0.88 -15.43
CA ASN A 60 2.80 -0.32 -15.46
C ASN A 60 2.03 -0.48 -14.13
N TYR A 61 2.54 -1.33 -13.25
CA TYR A 61 1.92 -1.70 -11.98
C TYR A 61 2.90 -1.52 -10.84
N VAL A 62 2.36 -1.22 -9.67
CA VAL A 62 3.06 -1.35 -8.40
C VAL A 62 2.55 -2.62 -7.74
N TYR A 63 3.46 -3.39 -7.18
CA TYR A 63 3.15 -4.65 -6.52
C TYR A 63 3.40 -4.54 -5.03
N LEU A 64 2.50 -5.09 -4.23
CA LEU A 64 2.69 -5.27 -2.80
C LEU A 64 2.86 -6.77 -2.55
N ALA A 65 4.02 -7.18 -2.04
CA ALA A 65 4.22 -8.53 -1.56
C ALA A 65 3.96 -8.58 -0.06
N VAL A 66 3.10 -9.49 0.37
CA VAL A 66 2.74 -9.69 1.77
C VAL A 66 2.96 -11.15 2.12
N SER A 67 3.58 -11.41 3.27
CA SER A 67 3.69 -12.79 3.74
C SER A 67 2.33 -13.35 4.10
N SER A 68 2.12 -14.62 3.81
CA SER A 68 1.00 -15.41 4.32
C SER A 68 0.93 -15.38 5.85
N VAL A 69 -0.30 -15.52 6.38
CA VAL A 69 -0.53 -15.51 7.83
C VAL A 69 0.24 -16.63 8.53
N HIS A 70 0.43 -17.76 7.85
CA HIS A 70 1.12 -18.92 8.41
C HIS A 70 2.61 -19.00 8.09
N GLY A 71 3.15 -18.03 7.34
CA GLY A 71 4.52 -18.00 6.85
C GLY A 71 4.82 -19.11 5.83
N ARG A 72 5.76 -18.83 4.91
CA ARG A 72 6.24 -19.65 3.77
C ARG A 72 5.63 -19.37 2.41
N ASP A 73 4.44 -18.79 2.36
CA ASP A 73 3.82 -18.37 1.10
C ASP A 73 3.81 -16.83 1.03
N ILE A 74 3.89 -16.28 -0.18
CA ILE A 74 3.81 -14.84 -0.45
C ILE A 74 2.56 -14.58 -1.27
N HIS A 75 1.73 -13.65 -0.80
CA HIS A 75 0.65 -13.08 -1.58
C HIS A 75 1.13 -11.82 -2.26
N VAL A 76 0.78 -11.67 -3.53
CA VAL A 76 1.11 -10.48 -4.30
C VAL A 76 -0.19 -9.78 -4.64
N PHE A 77 -0.18 -8.47 -4.45
CA PHE A 77 -1.25 -7.58 -4.86
C PHE A 77 -0.69 -6.56 -5.84
N SER A 78 -1.56 -5.92 -6.59
CA SER A 78 -1.17 -4.93 -7.57
C SER A 78 -2.08 -3.71 -7.55
N GLN A 79 -1.54 -2.58 -7.96
CA GLN A 79 -2.30 -1.40 -8.37
C GLN A 79 -1.68 -0.87 -9.66
N GLN A 80 -2.50 -0.28 -10.54
CA GLN A 80 -1.96 0.45 -11.67
C GLN A 80 -1.11 1.62 -11.16
N LYS A 81 0.06 1.85 -11.77
CA LYS A 81 0.91 2.99 -11.39
C LYS A 81 0.23 4.35 -11.50
N SER A 82 -0.74 4.48 -12.40
CA SER A 82 -1.56 5.70 -12.52
C SER A 82 -2.48 5.94 -11.33
N GLU A 83 -2.76 4.89 -10.55
CA GLU A 83 -3.68 4.90 -9.40
C GLU A 83 -2.94 4.70 -8.06
N TYR A 84 -1.72 4.18 -8.10
CA TYR A 84 -0.87 4.01 -6.91
C TYR A 84 -0.29 5.34 -6.42
N HIS A 85 -0.51 5.62 -5.14
CA HIS A 85 0.05 6.76 -4.43
C HIS A 85 0.68 6.29 -3.11
N GLU A 86 2.00 6.45 -2.97
CA GLU A 86 2.79 5.90 -1.88
C GLU A 86 2.58 6.71 -0.59
N THR A 87 1.99 6.10 0.45
CA THR A 87 1.65 6.74 1.74
C THR A 87 2.82 6.92 2.72
N THR A 88 3.65 7.92 2.49
CA THR A 88 4.44 8.66 3.49
C THR A 88 3.59 9.45 4.50
N SER A 89 4.17 9.74 5.66
CA SER A 89 3.56 10.49 6.77
C SER A 89 3.31 11.99 6.49
N GLU A 90 3.51 12.42 5.24
CA GLU A 90 3.20 13.77 4.73
C GLU A 90 1.87 13.85 3.99
N GLU A 91 1.07 12.79 4.03
CA GLU A 91 -0.07 12.60 3.15
C GLU A 91 -1.40 12.54 3.88
N GLY A 92 -2.46 12.92 3.16
CA GLY A 92 -3.79 13.00 3.70
C GLY A 92 -4.86 12.89 2.63
N VAL A 93 -6.10 12.71 3.08
CA VAL A 93 -7.27 12.67 2.20
C VAL A 93 -7.72 14.11 1.92
N CYS A 94 -7.91 14.43 0.65
CA CYS A 94 -8.46 15.73 0.25
C CYS A 94 -9.84 15.89 0.88
N PRO A 95 -10.06 16.90 1.74
CA PRO A 95 -11.37 17.08 2.38
C PRO A 95 -12.47 17.41 1.36
N ASN A 96 -12.11 17.89 0.18
CA ASN A 96 -13.05 18.31 -0.86
C ASN A 96 -13.56 17.14 -1.72
N CYS A 97 -12.66 16.29 -2.21
CA CYS A 97 -13.02 15.22 -3.15
C CYS A 97 -12.75 13.81 -2.61
N GLN A 98 -12.29 13.71 -1.35
CA GLN A 98 -11.89 12.47 -0.68
C GLN A 98 -10.81 11.68 -1.45
N ALA A 99 -10.19 12.29 -2.45
CA ALA A 99 -9.07 11.71 -3.16
C ALA A 99 -7.81 11.86 -2.35
N TYR A 100 -6.93 10.89 -2.49
CA TYR A 100 -5.62 10.89 -1.89
C TYR A 100 -4.78 12.10 -2.34
N VAL A 101 -4.06 12.72 -1.41
CA VAL A 101 -3.20 13.87 -1.70
C VAL A 101 -1.77 13.54 -1.30
N ARG A 102 -0.91 13.37 -2.31
CA ARG A 102 0.53 13.21 -2.17
C ARG A 102 1.22 14.57 -2.15
N ARG A 103 2.28 14.68 -1.35
CA ARG A 103 3.19 15.83 -1.35
C ARG A 103 4.40 15.47 -2.21
N TYR A 104 4.67 16.22 -3.26
CA TYR A 104 5.92 16.08 -4.01
C TYR A 104 7.01 16.96 -3.37
N ASP A 105 8.28 16.55 -3.46
CA ASP A 105 9.41 17.31 -2.86
C ASP A 105 9.51 18.76 -3.38
N GLU A 106 8.94 19.02 -4.57
CA GLU A 106 8.87 20.33 -5.22
C GLU A 106 7.62 21.15 -4.85
N ASP A 107 6.67 20.57 -4.12
CA ASP A 107 5.42 21.24 -3.78
C ASP A 107 5.54 22.11 -2.52
N ASP A 108 5.49 23.43 -2.73
CA ASP A 108 5.34 24.42 -1.65
C ASP A 108 4.01 24.22 -0.85
N TYR A 109 3.02 23.55 -1.45
CA TYR A 109 1.66 23.37 -0.93
C TYR A 109 1.19 21.92 -1.05
N LEU A 110 0.46 21.41 -0.05
CA LEU A 110 -0.23 20.14 -0.21
C LEU A 110 -1.39 20.32 -1.20
N THR A 111 -1.22 19.84 -2.43
CA THR A 111 -2.13 20.08 -3.56
C THR A 111 -2.84 18.80 -3.99
N CYS A 112 -4.17 18.78 -3.93
CA CYS A 112 -4.96 17.71 -4.51
C CYS A 112 -5.00 17.84 -6.04
N HIS A 113 -4.28 16.97 -6.75
CA HIS A 113 -4.21 16.98 -8.21
C HIS A 113 -5.52 16.60 -8.90
N ARG A 114 -6.48 16.00 -8.19
CA ARG A 114 -7.80 15.65 -8.74
C ARG A 114 -8.76 16.84 -8.78
N CYS A 115 -8.78 17.69 -7.76
CA CYS A 115 -9.75 18.78 -7.65
C CYS A 115 -9.13 20.18 -7.51
N GLY A 116 -7.79 20.27 -7.49
CA GLY A 116 -7.04 21.52 -7.35
C GLY A 116 -7.06 22.15 -5.95
N TRP A 117 -7.55 21.44 -4.93
CA TRP A 117 -7.53 21.95 -3.56
C TRP A 117 -6.10 22.09 -3.05
N GLN A 118 -5.76 23.23 -2.45
CA GLN A 118 -4.43 23.49 -1.91
C GLN A 118 -4.50 23.84 -0.42
N TYR A 119 -3.64 23.23 0.39
CA TYR A 119 -3.44 23.59 1.79
C TYR A 119 -2.06 24.16 2.02
N LYS A 120 -2.03 25.41 2.48
CA LYS A 120 -0.82 26.09 2.94
C LYS A 120 -0.62 25.80 4.43
N PRO A 121 0.49 25.19 4.86
CA PRO A 121 0.72 24.90 6.27
C PRO A 121 0.70 26.20 7.12
N LEU A 122 0.04 26.12 8.29
CA LEU A 122 -0.21 27.24 9.21
C LEU A 122 1.03 28.09 9.53
N LYS A 123 2.22 27.48 9.55
CA LYS A 123 3.50 28.14 9.83
C LYS A 123 3.82 29.27 8.85
N GLU A 124 3.36 29.15 7.60
CA GLU A 124 3.54 30.19 6.57
C GLU A 124 2.42 31.24 6.56
N ARG A 125 1.21 30.89 7.03
CA ARG A 125 0.12 31.86 7.22
C ARG A 125 0.48 32.91 8.29
N LEU A 126 1.25 32.52 9.30
CA LEU A 126 1.72 33.42 10.36
C LEU A 126 2.92 34.29 9.95
N ARG A 127 3.69 33.91 8.92
CA ARG A 127 4.82 34.71 8.42
C ARG A 127 4.41 35.95 7.62
N ASN A 128 3.19 36.00 7.11
CA ASN A 128 2.64 37.18 6.42
C ASN A 128 1.88 38.14 7.35
N LEU A 129 1.93 37.89 8.66
CA LEU A 129 1.28 38.72 9.70
C LEU A 129 2.28 39.53 10.55
N PHE A 130 3.59 39.47 10.24
CA PHE A 130 4.64 40.24 10.89
C PHE A 130 5.56 40.91 9.87
#